data_AF-A0A1G6KEP6-F1
#
_entry.id   AF-A0A1G6KEP6-F1
#
_cell.length_a   1.000
_cell.length_b   1.000
_cell.length_c   1.000
_cell.angle_alpha   90.00
_cell.angle_beta   90.00
_cell.angle_gamma   90.00
#
_symmetry.space_group_name_H-M   'P 1'
#
loop_
_entity.id
_entity.type
_entity.pdbx_description
1 polymer ?
#
loop_
_entity_poly.entity_id
_entity_poly.type
_entity_poly.pdbx_seq_one_letter_code
_entity_poly.pdbx_strand_id
1 'polypeptide(L)' 'MHQHASGARHGFKRAIGKSRGGPTTKIHLATDANGLPIDFKITGGEIHDSQVAEQLIDLIHSADYLIADKGYDT' A
#
# COMPACT_ATOMS: atom_id res chain seq x y z
N MET A 1 10.62 -19.64 1.32
CA MET A 1 11.19 -18.64 0.40
C MET A 1 11.00 -19.13 -1.03
N HIS A 2 10.04 -18.56 -1.76
CA HIS A 2 9.82 -18.83 -3.18
C HIS A 2 10.52 -17.71 -3.97
N GLN A 3 11.60 -18.03 -4.67
CA GLN A 3 12.58 -17.08 -5.21
C GLN A 3 12.30 -16.59 -6.64
N HIS A 4 11.09 -16.85 -7.16
CA HIS A 4 10.75 -16.54 -8.56
C HIS A 4 9.54 -15.58 -8.62
N ALA A 5 9.79 -14.30 -8.39
CA ALA A 5 8.82 -13.22 -8.67
C ALA A 5 9.55 -11.91 -9.00
N SER A 6 10.51 -11.93 -9.94
CA SER A 6 11.14 -10.71 -10.48
C SER A 6 10.65 -10.42 -11.91
N GLY A 7 9.33 -10.50 -12.12
CA GLY A 7 8.69 -10.26 -13.42
C GLY A 7 8.10 -8.86 -13.54
N ALA A 8 8.91 -7.80 -13.54
CA ALA A 8 8.45 -6.49 -14.02
C ALA A 8 8.97 -6.24 -15.43
N ARG A 9 8.12 -5.65 -16.27
CA ARG A 9 8.51 -5.22 -17.61
C ARG A 9 9.69 -4.26 -17.51
N HIS A 10 10.69 -4.43 -18.37
CA HIS A 10 11.91 -3.63 -18.34
C HIS A 10 11.58 -2.12 -18.36
N GLY A 11 12.14 -1.35 -17.41
CA GLY A 11 11.89 0.08 -17.25
C GLY A 11 10.82 0.49 -16.23
N PHE A 12 10.07 -0.45 -15.63
CA PHE A 12 9.08 -0.15 -14.59
C PHE A 12 9.63 -0.42 -13.19
N LYS A 13 9.38 0.51 -12.25
CA LYS A 13 9.71 0.30 -10.84
C LYS A 13 8.87 -0.86 -10.30
N ARG A 14 9.54 -1.82 -9.66
CA ARG A 14 8.89 -2.88 -8.87
C ARG A 14 8.51 -2.30 -7.52
N ALA A 15 7.30 -2.56 -7.06
CA ALA A 15 6.90 -2.34 -5.67
C ALA A 15 7.42 -3.46 -4.75
N ILE A 16 8.66 -3.91 -4.97
CA ILE A 16 9.38 -4.84 -4.11
C ILE A 16 10.53 -4.04 -3.54
N GLY A 17 10.58 -3.92 -2.24
CA GLY A 17 11.69 -3.24 -1.61
C GLY A 17 12.29 -4.03 -0.45
N LYS A 18 13.33 -3.47 0.14
CA LYS A 18 14.28 -4.21 0.96
C LYS A 18 14.01 -3.92 2.44
N SER A 19 13.42 -4.89 3.13
CA SER A 19 13.26 -4.85 4.58
C SER A 19 14.32 -5.71 5.30
N ARG A 20 14.38 -5.62 6.63
CA ARG A 20 15.28 -6.44 7.46
C ARG A 20 15.05 -7.96 7.29
N GLY A 21 13.83 -8.37 6.94
CA GLY A 21 13.45 -9.76 6.70
C GLY A 21 13.69 -10.25 5.27
N GLY A 22 14.27 -9.40 4.40
CA GLY A 22 14.41 -9.67 2.97
C GLY A 22 13.44 -8.86 2.12
N PRO A 23 13.36 -9.17 0.80
CA PRO A 23 12.50 -8.45 -0.13
C PRO A 23 11.02 -8.64 0.21
N THR A 24 10.30 -7.53 0.38
CA THR A 24 8.87 -7.53 0.74
C THR A 24 8.10 -6.43 0.01
N THR A 25 6.78 -6.55 0.02
CA THR A 25 5.81 -5.65 -0.62
C THR A 25 4.66 -5.44 0.35
N LYS A 26 4.02 -4.26 0.30
CA LYS A 26 2.77 -3.96 1.02
C LYS A 26 1.64 -3.72 0.03
N ILE A 27 0.43 -4.07 0.44
CA ILE A 27 -0.83 -3.71 -0.23
C ILE A 27 -1.59 -2.82 0.73
N HIS A 28 -1.79 -1.57 0.34
CA HIS A 28 -2.62 -0.62 1.07
C HIS A 28 -3.96 -0.54 0.36
N LEU A 29 -5.06 -0.78 1.07
CA LEU A 29 -6.40 -0.91 0.48
C LEU A 29 -7.34 0.10 1.14
N ALA A 30 -8.02 0.89 0.32
CA ALA A 30 -9.17 1.69 0.75
C ALA A 30 -10.46 0.94 0.40
N THR A 31 -11.39 0.87 1.35
CA THR A 31 -12.70 0.25 1.16
C THR A 31 -13.81 1.20 1.57
N ASP A 32 -15.00 1.01 1.02
CA ASP A 32 -16.20 1.68 1.51
C ASP A 32 -16.69 1.05 2.83
N ALA A 33 -17.79 1.56 3.36
CA ALA A 33 -18.40 1.08 4.61
C ALA A 33 -18.94 -0.36 4.53
N ASN A 34 -19.15 -0.90 3.32
CA ASN A 34 -19.57 -2.29 3.10
C ASN A 34 -18.37 -3.23 2.90
N GLY A 35 -17.13 -2.71 2.98
CA GLY A 35 -15.92 -3.46 2.71
C GLY A 35 -15.65 -3.68 1.22
N LEU A 36 -16.33 -2.95 0.32
CA LEU A 36 -16.06 -3.00 -1.11
C LEU A 36 -14.79 -2.19 -1.42
N PRO A 37 -13.82 -2.73 -2.15
CA PRO A 37 -12.63 -2.00 -2.56
C PRO A 37 -12.97 -0.73 -3.35
N ILE A 38 -12.42 0.40 -2.91
CA ILE A 38 -12.42 1.67 -3.66
C ILE A 38 -11.18 1.70 -4.57
N ASP A 39 -10.00 1.58 -3.97
CA ASP A 39 -8.71 1.53 -4.68
C ASP A 39 -7.62 0.94 -3.77
N PHE A 40 -6.46 0.60 -4.34
CA PHE A 40 -5.30 0.12 -3.61
C PHE A 40 -3.99 0.69 -4.13
N LYS A 41 -2.99 0.74 -3.25
CA LYS A 41 -1.59 1.07 -3.58
C LYS A 41 -0.70 -0.11 -3.23
N ILE A 42 0.27 -0.39 -4.10
CA ILE A 42 1.31 -1.39 -3.84
C ILE A 42 2.63 -0.65 -3.68
N THR A 43 3.32 -0.92 -2.57
CA THR A 43 4.61 -0.29 -2.23
C THR A 43 5.64 -1.34 -1.83
N GLY A 44 6.93 -0.96 -1.84
CA GLY A 44 7.97 -1.77 -1.21
C GLY A 44 7.71 -1.89 0.30
N GLY A 45 8.08 -3.02 0.90
CA GLY A 45 7.77 -3.28 2.32
C GLY A 45 8.49 -2.38 3.33
N GLU A 46 9.52 -1.65 2.91
CA GLU A 46 10.23 -0.60 3.65
C GLU A 46 9.44 0.71 3.74
N ILE A 47 8.41 0.91 2.92
CA ILE A 47 7.61 2.14 2.94
C ILE A 47 6.71 2.13 4.18
N HIS A 48 6.75 3.21 4.95
CA HIS A 48 5.89 3.37 6.13
C HIS A 48 4.46 3.73 5.70
N ASP A 49 3.47 3.25 6.45
CA ASP A 49 2.07 3.40 6.09
C ASP A 49 1.62 4.88 6.10
N SER A 50 2.17 5.69 7.01
CA SER A 50 1.98 7.14 7.07
C SER A 50 2.40 7.89 5.79
N GLN A 51 3.37 7.36 5.03
CA GLN A 51 3.79 7.96 3.76
C GLN A 51 2.78 7.72 2.62
N VAL A 52 1.86 6.78 2.81
CA VAL A 52 0.84 6.40 1.83
C VAL A 52 -0.55 6.90 2.24
N ALA A 53 -0.72 7.30 3.51
CA ALA A 53 -1.99 7.76 4.09
C ALA A 53 -2.66 8.85 3.25
N GLU A 54 -1.97 9.97 3.00
CA GLU A 54 -2.50 11.11 2.23
C GLU A 54 -2.98 10.67 0.84
N GLN A 55 -2.19 9.83 0.14
CA GLN A 55 -2.56 9.33 -1.19
C GLN A 55 -3.79 8.43 -1.17
N LEU A 56 -4.06 7.70 -0.08
CA LEU A 56 -5.28 6.89 0.04
C LEU A 56 -6.49 7.77 0.39
N ILE A 57 -6.28 8.78 1.24
CA ILE A 57 -7.33 9.74 1.61
C ILE A 57 -7.79 10.51 0.38
N ASP A 58 -6.87 10.94 -0.49
CA ASP A 58 -7.20 11.65 -1.74
C ASP A 58 -8.07 10.83 -2.70
N LEU A 59 -8.05 9.49 -2.61
CA LEU A 59 -8.93 8.60 -3.40
C LEU A 59 -10.36 8.56 -2.84
N ILE A 60 -10.52 8.93 -1.58
CA ILE A 60 -11.80 8.98 -0.88
C ILE A 60 -12.36 10.39 -1.05
N HIS A 61 -13.19 10.59 -2.07
CA HIS A 61 -13.76 11.92 -2.37
C HIS A 61 -14.53 12.54 -1.18
N SER A 62 -15.29 11.73 -0.44
CA SER A 62 -16.06 12.18 0.72
C SER A 62 -16.40 11.01 1.64
N ALA A 63 -16.20 11.20 2.94
CA ALA A 63 -16.65 10.28 3.99
C ALA A 63 -16.95 11.06 5.27
N ASP A 64 -17.99 10.64 6.01
CA ASP A 64 -18.28 11.23 7.33
C ASP A 64 -17.24 10.82 8.37
N TYR A 65 -16.72 9.60 8.24
CA TYR A 65 -15.70 9.02 9.11
C TYR A 65 -14.71 8.23 8.27
N LEU A 66 -13.43 8.34 8.64
CA LEU A 66 -12.36 7.51 8.11
C LEU A 66 -11.74 6.72 9.26
N ILE A 67 -11.65 5.40 9.09
CA ILE A 67 -11.02 4.51 10.06
C ILE A 67 -9.76 3.94 9.40
N ALA A 68 -8.62 4.10 10.05
CA ALA A 68 -7.33 3.62 9.58
C ALA A 68 -6.54 2.99 10.72
N ASP A 69 -5.56 2.16 10.38
CA ASP A 69 -4.60 1.65 11.35
C ASP A 69 -3.72 2.79 11.90
N LYS A 70 -3.23 2.64 13.13
CA LYS A 70 -2.39 3.64 13.78
C LYS A 70 -1.11 3.95 12.97
N GLY A 71 -0.59 3.01 12.19
CA GLY A 71 0.58 3.25 11.34
C GLY A 71 0.37 4.28 10.23
N TYR A 72 -0.87 4.65 9.93
CA TYR A 72 -1.22 5.72 8.98
C TYR A 72 -1.27 7.11 9.62
N ASP A 73 -1.19 7.20 10.95
CA ASP A 73 -1.07 8.47 11.66
C ASP A 73 0.38 8.98 11.60
N THR A 74 0.57 10.31 11.64
CA THR A 74 1.87 10.99 11.48
C THR A 74 2.53 11.35 12.80
#